data_AF-Q4RMS1-F1
#
_entry.id   AF-Q4RMS1-F1
#
_cell.length_a   1.000
_cell.length_b   1.000
_cell.length_c   1.000
_cell.angle_alpha   90.00
_cell.angle_beta   90.00
_cell.angle_gamma   90.00
#
_symmetry.space_group_name_H-M   'P 1'
#
loop_
_entity.id
_entity.type
_entity.pdbx_description
1 polymer ?
#
loop_
_entity_poly.entity_id
_entity_poly.type
_entity_poly.pdbx_seq_one_letter_code
_entity_poly.pdbx_strand_id
1 'polypeptide(L)'
;MAKDPLAQAGLYFDEVSGLQILDPDVRQKSLELKEECKVFIEDFGQFQKITGQQIQMLDEIAKDVEREKKKAIGAKFLLNSMQRQREAKTQQLQALIAEKKMELERLCTEYEALHKIEMEGNDFINQFMQNGKWWMELVIQLHTATGCLPAATDGDGVGTFGSLPPVRADYVQSMKPCIKLKWRGMISSTSLCRSEGRNEERRTCSGPMTTIPDQQPCFSTFSASLNNIF
;
A
#
# COMPACT_ATOMS: atom_id res chain seq x y z
N MET A 1 -3.51 -111.58 -12.36
CA MET A 1 -2.78 -110.59 -13.16
C MET A 1 -1.31 -110.77 -12.86
N ALA A 2 -0.59 -111.47 -13.73
CA ALA A 2 0.83 -111.74 -13.55
C ALA A 2 1.59 -110.41 -13.60
N LYS A 3 2.43 -110.12 -12.60
CA LYS A 3 3.32 -108.96 -12.64
C LYS A 3 4.38 -109.24 -13.70
N ASP A 4 4.50 -108.35 -14.67
CA ASP A 4 5.50 -108.46 -15.71
C ASP A 4 6.91 -108.49 -15.07
N PRO A 5 7.74 -109.52 -15.34
CA PRO A 5 9.07 -109.64 -14.74
C PRO A 5 9.99 -108.46 -15.13
N LEU A 6 9.69 -107.80 -16.25
CA LEU A 6 10.35 -106.58 -16.72
C LEU A 6 10.04 -105.37 -15.83
N ALA A 7 8.77 -105.19 -15.44
CA ALA A 7 8.36 -104.14 -14.52
C ALA A 7 8.98 -104.32 -13.13
N GLN A 8 9.22 -105.57 -12.72
CA GLN A 8 9.89 -105.89 -11.45
C GLN A 8 11.41 -105.61 -11.47
N ALA A 9 12.01 -105.56 -12.67
CA ALA A 9 13.39 -105.12 -12.90
C ALA A 9 13.51 -103.61 -13.18
N GLY A 10 12.39 -102.86 -13.13
CA GLY A 10 12.34 -101.43 -13.42
C GLY A 10 12.48 -101.09 -14.90
N LEU A 11 12.17 -102.04 -15.79
CA LEU A 11 12.27 -101.88 -17.24
C LEU A 11 10.87 -101.94 -17.86
N TYR A 12 10.48 -100.85 -18.50
CA TYR A 12 9.22 -100.62 -19.17
C TYR A 12 9.43 -100.65 -20.68
N PHE A 13 8.53 -101.26 -21.43
CA PHE A 13 8.65 -101.36 -22.89
C PHE A 13 7.80 -100.28 -23.56
N ASP A 14 8.39 -99.51 -24.47
CA ASP A 14 7.73 -98.47 -25.26
C ASP A 14 7.73 -98.88 -26.74
N GLU A 15 6.56 -98.89 -27.37
CA GLU A 15 6.32 -99.45 -28.72
C GLU A 15 7.13 -98.74 -29.82
N VAL A 16 7.59 -97.51 -29.57
CA VAL A 16 8.30 -96.67 -30.53
C VAL A 16 9.81 -96.63 -30.29
N SER A 17 10.29 -96.91 -29.07
CA SER A 17 11.70 -96.71 -28.72
C SER A 17 12.36 -97.83 -27.90
N GLY A 18 11.68 -98.98 -27.73
CA GLY A 18 12.23 -100.18 -27.11
C GLY A 18 12.20 -100.13 -25.58
N LEU A 19 13.24 -100.64 -24.93
CA LEU A 19 13.31 -100.82 -23.48
C LEU A 19 13.69 -99.51 -22.76
N GLN A 20 12.86 -99.05 -21.83
CA GLN A 20 13.01 -97.81 -21.08
C GLN A 20 13.06 -98.07 -19.56
N ILE A 21 13.85 -97.26 -18.85
CA ILE A 21 14.02 -97.38 -17.39
C ILE A 21 12.92 -96.59 -16.63
N LEU A 22 12.30 -95.60 -17.29
CA LEU A 22 11.19 -94.82 -16.73
C LEU A 22 9.85 -95.32 -17.26
N ASP A 23 8.87 -95.40 -16.36
CA ASP A 23 7.47 -95.66 -16.67
C ASP A 23 6.95 -94.65 -17.72
N PRO A 24 6.35 -95.07 -18.83
CA PRO A 24 5.88 -94.19 -19.90
C PRO A 24 4.94 -93.07 -19.41
N ASP A 25 4.07 -93.34 -18.43
CA ASP A 25 3.18 -92.33 -17.85
C ASP A 25 3.95 -91.25 -17.08
N VAL A 26 5.01 -91.64 -16.36
CA VAL A 26 5.87 -90.72 -15.60
C VAL A 26 6.74 -89.89 -16.55
N ARG A 27 7.18 -90.49 -17.66
CA ARG A 27 7.90 -89.78 -18.73
C ARG A 27 7.02 -88.71 -19.39
N GLN A 28 5.79 -89.05 -19.76
CA GLN A 28 4.87 -88.10 -20.39
C GLN A 28 4.57 -86.91 -19.47
N LYS A 29 4.24 -87.18 -18.20
CA LYS A 29 4.03 -86.12 -17.19
C LYS A 29 5.27 -85.27 -16.96
N SER A 30 6.47 -85.86 -17.02
CA SER A 30 7.73 -85.12 -16.93
C SER A 30 7.98 -84.22 -18.14
N LEU A 31 7.54 -84.63 -19.33
CA LEU A 31 7.61 -83.80 -20.55
C LEU A 31 6.59 -82.66 -20.51
N GLU A 32 5.35 -82.94 -20.09
CA GLU A 32 4.31 -81.92 -19.87
C GLU A 32 4.77 -80.88 -18.85
N LEU A 33 5.27 -81.33 -17.69
CA LEU A 33 5.82 -80.44 -16.66
C LEU A 33 7.00 -79.60 -17.19
N LYS A 34 7.86 -80.18 -18.02
CA LYS A 34 8.98 -79.45 -18.65
C LYS A 34 8.47 -78.35 -19.58
N GLU A 35 7.41 -78.59 -20.34
CA GLU A 35 6.83 -77.60 -21.23
C GLU A 35 6.10 -76.50 -20.47
N GLU A 36 5.31 -76.85 -19.45
CA GLU A 36 4.68 -75.89 -18.54
C GLU A 36 5.71 -75.00 -17.84
N CYS A 37 6.83 -75.57 -17.40
CA CYS A 37 7.93 -74.80 -16.81
C CYS A 37 8.56 -73.82 -17.81
N LYS A 38 8.64 -74.15 -19.10
CA LYS A 38 9.14 -73.19 -20.11
C LYS A 38 8.17 -72.02 -20.29
N VAL A 39 6.88 -72.30 -20.40
CA VAL A 39 5.83 -71.26 -20.50
C VAL A 39 5.87 -70.36 -19.28
N PHE A 40 5.98 -70.95 -18.08
CA PHE A 40 6.10 -70.17 -16.84
C PHE A 40 7.33 -69.26 -16.83
N ILE A 41 8.49 -69.73 -17.29
CA ILE A 41 9.71 -68.91 -17.38
C ILE A 41 9.52 -67.76 -18.39
N GLU A 42 8.84 -68.01 -19.50
CA GLU A 42 8.54 -66.99 -20.51
C GLU A 42 7.59 -65.91 -19.95
N ASP A 43 6.48 -66.32 -19.34
CA ASP A 43 5.51 -65.43 -18.71
C ASP A 43 6.16 -64.62 -17.58
N PHE A 44 7.01 -65.25 -16.77
CA PHE A 44 7.76 -64.58 -15.72
C PHE A 44 8.75 -63.57 -16.30
N GLY A 45 9.41 -63.89 -17.42
CA GLY A 45 10.26 -62.95 -18.16
C GLY A 45 9.48 -61.73 -18.68
N GLN A 46 8.27 -61.93 -19.20
CA GLN A 46 7.39 -60.83 -19.61
C GLN A 46 6.97 -59.97 -18.40
N PHE A 47 6.62 -60.60 -17.28
CA PHE A 47 6.27 -59.90 -16.05
C PHE A 47 7.42 -59.02 -15.52
N GLN A 48 8.65 -59.55 -15.52
CA GLN A 48 9.84 -58.78 -15.15
C GLN A 48 10.05 -57.58 -16.07
N LYS A 49 9.84 -57.75 -17.38
CA LYS A 49 9.94 -56.65 -18.35
C LYS A 49 8.91 -55.56 -18.09
N ILE A 50 7.65 -55.93 -17.87
CA ILE A 50 6.56 -54.97 -17.58
C ILE A 50 6.85 -54.23 -16.26
N THR A 51 7.25 -54.97 -15.22
CA THR A 51 7.57 -54.38 -13.92
C THR A 51 8.76 -53.42 -14.02
N GLY A 52 9.80 -53.79 -14.78
CA GLY A 52 10.94 -52.92 -15.05
C GLY A 52 10.55 -51.62 -15.78
N GLN A 53 9.68 -51.71 -16.78
CA GLN A 53 9.13 -50.54 -17.47
C GLN A 53 8.29 -49.66 -16.53
N GLN A 54 7.46 -50.26 -15.66
CA GLN A 54 6.68 -49.53 -14.68
C GLN A 54 7.55 -48.80 -13.65
N ILE A 55 8.62 -49.42 -13.16
CA ILE A 55 9.58 -48.77 -12.25
C ILE A 55 10.21 -47.55 -12.92
N GLN A 56 10.61 -47.67 -14.20
CA GLN A 56 11.17 -46.54 -14.95
C GLN A 56 10.17 -45.39 -15.11
N MET A 57 8.93 -45.69 -15.49
CA MET A 57 7.88 -44.68 -15.61
C MET A 57 7.59 -44.01 -14.25
N LEU A 58 7.57 -44.78 -13.16
CA LEU A 58 7.37 -44.24 -11.81
C LEU A 58 8.51 -43.29 -11.40
N ASP A 59 9.76 -43.62 -11.72
CA ASP A 59 10.91 -42.76 -11.47
C ASP A 59 10.85 -41.44 -12.26
N GLU A 60 10.39 -41.49 -13.52
CA GLU A 60 10.18 -40.29 -14.34
C GLU A 60 9.09 -39.40 -13.76
N ILE A 61 7.94 -39.99 -13.40
CA ILE A 61 6.84 -39.26 -12.75
C ILE A 61 7.32 -38.64 -11.43
N ALA A 62 8.07 -39.37 -10.61
CA ALA A 62 8.61 -38.86 -9.36
C ALA A 62 9.51 -37.62 -9.57
N LYS A 63 10.38 -37.65 -10.61
CA LYS A 63 11.23 -36.51 -10.98
C LYS A 63 10.41 -35.29 -11.41
N ASP A 64 9.36 -35.50 -12.19
CA ASP A 64 8.52 -34.41 -12.67
C ASP A 64 7.64 -33.82 -11.57
N VAL A 65 7.13 -34.64 -10.65
CA VAL A 65 6.42 -34.16 -9.46
C VAL A 65 7.34 -33.27 -8.61
N GLU A 66 8.57 -33.68 -8.35
CA GLU A 66 9.52 -32.87 -7.58
C GLU A 66 9.91 -31.57 -8.32
N ARG A 67 9.98 -31.60 -9.66
CA ARG A 67 10.20 -30.39 -10.48
C ARG A 67 9.05 -29.40 -10.33
N GLU A 68 7.81 -29.86 -10.49
CA GLU A 68 6.63 -28.99 -10.37
C GLU A 68 6.41 -28.51 -8.93
N LYS A 69 6.68 -29.36 -7.94
CA LYS A 69 6.69 -28.95 -6.52
C LYS A 69 7.66 -27.81 -6.25
N LYS A 70 8.88 -27.87 -6.78
CA LYS A 70 9.85 -26.76 -6.66
C LYS A 70 9.33 -25.48 -7.31
N LYS A 71 8.75 -25.55 -8.51
CA LYS A 71 8.14 -24.39 -9.18
C LYS A 71 6.98 -23.80 -8.38
N ALA A 72 6.09 -24.65 -7.87
CA ALA A 72 4.95 -24.23 -7.06
C ALA A 72 5.38 -23.54 -5.75
N ILE A 73 6.40 -24.08 -5.07
CA ILE A 73 6.98 -23.46 -3.88
C ILE A 73 7.59 -22.09 -4.23
N GLY A 74 8.34 -22.00 -5.34
CA GLY A 74 8.92 -20.75 -5.82
C GLY A 74 7.87 -19.67 -6.12
N ALA A 75 6.82 -20.04 -6.86
CA ALA A 75 5.70 -19.14 -7.15
C ALA A 75 4.98 -18.69 -5.87
N LYS A 76 4.74 -19.62 -4.93
CA LYS A 76 4.15 -19.30 -3.62
C LYS A 76 5.01 -18.35 -2.81
N PHE A 77 6.33 -18.54 -2.80
CA PHE A 77 7.25 -17.64 -2.10
C PHE A 77 7.20 -16.22 -2.71
N LEU A 78 7.23 -16.11 -4.03
CA LEU A 78 7.12 -14.83 -4.73
C LEU A 78 5.80 -14.12 -4.37
N LEU A 79 4.66 -14.82 -4.43
CA LEU A 79 3.37 -14.25 -4.07
C LEU A 79 3.31 -13.79 -2.61
N ASN A 80 3.84 -14.59 -1.68
CA ASN A 80 3.91 -14.21 -0.27
C ASN A 80 4.80 -12.97 -0.06
N SER A 81 5.92 -12.87 -0.80
CA SER A 81 6.81 -11.71 -0.71
C SER A 81 6.14 -10.43 -1.24
N MET A 82 5.42 -10.54 -2.35
CA MET A 82 4.63 -9.44 -2.92
C MET A 82 3.50 -9.02 -1.98
N GLN A 83 2.83 -9.99 -1.34
CA GLN A 83 1.78 -9.73 -0.37
C GLN A 83 2.31 -8.95 0.84
N ARG A 84 3.44 -9.37 1.41
CA ARG A 84 4.11 -8.62 2.50
C ARG A 84 4.49 -7.21 2.08
N GLN A 85 4.99 -7.03 0.85
CA GLN A 85 5.33 -5.71 0.33
C GLN A 85 4.08 -4.82 0.20
N ARG A 86 2.95 -5.38 -0.24
CA ARG A 86 1.66 -4.66 -0.31
C ARG A 86 1.18 -4.28 1.08
N GLU A 87 1.22 -5.19 2.04
CA GLU A 87 0.82 -4.93 3.42
C GLU A 87 1.66 -3.83 4.06
N ALA A 88 2.98 -3.87 3.89
CA ALA A 88 3.89 -2.83 4.38
C ALA A 88 3.57 -1.45 3.77
N LYS A 89 3.32 -1.39 2.45
CA LYS A 89 2.91 -0.14 1.78
C LYS A 89 1.56 0.38 2.30
N THR A 90 0.59 -0.52 2.49
CA THR A 90 -0.72 -0.16 3.04
C THR A 90 -0.60 0.40 4.46
N GLN A 91 0.21 -0.25 5.32
CA GLN A 91 0.47 0.23 6.68
C GLN A 91 1.15 1.60 6.67
N GLN A 92 2.16 1.81 5.80
CA GLN A 92 2.82 3.10 5.64
C GLN A 92 1.83 4.20 5.20
N LEU A 93 0.97 3.92 4.22
CA LEU A 93 -0.04 4.87 3.76
C LEU A 93 -1.08 5.16 4.84
N GLN A 94 -1.51 4.15 5.61
CA GLN A 94 -2.43 4.35 6.72
C GLN A 94 -1.84 5.24 7.81
N ALA A 95 -0.56 5.07 8.14
CA ALA A 95 0.15 5.93 9.08
C ALA A 95 0.20 7.39 8.58
N LEU A 96 0.53 7.61 7.31
CA LEU A 96 0.52 8.93 6.69
C LEU A 96 -0.87 9.56 6.68
N ILE A 97 -1.92 8.79 6.38
CA ILE A 97 -3.31 9.27 6.43
C ILE A 97 -3.67 9.69 7.86
N ALA A 98 -3.29 8.91 8.86
CA ALA A 98 -3.54 9.25 10.27
C ALA A 98 -2.82 10.54 10.68
N GLU A 99 -1.54 10.69 10.31
CA GLU A 99 -0.76 11.91 10.54
C GLU A 99 -1.43 13.14 9.90
N LYS A 100 -1.83 13.06 8.63
CA LYS A 100 -2.49 14.18 7.95
C LYS A 100 -3.87 14.50 8.50
N LYS A 101 -4.62 13.50 8.97
CA LYS A 101 -5.91 13.71 9.66
C LYS A 101 -5.71 14.44 10.98
N MET A 102 -4.73 14.05 11.78
CA MET A 102 -4.41 14.72 13.04
C MET A 102 -3.97 16.18 12.80
N GLU A 103 -3.16 16.43 11.76
CA GLU A 103 -2.76 17.79 11.39
C GLU A 103 -3.97 18.64 10.97
N LEU A 104 -4.91 18.06 10.21
CA LEU A 104 -6.15 18.73 9.80
C LEU A 104 -7.01 19.09 11.02
N GLU A 105 -7.23 18.14 11.93
CA GLU A 105 -7.99 18.37 13.16
C GLU A 105 -7.37 19.50 13.99
N ARG A 106 -6.04 19.51 14.14
CA ARG A 106 -5.31 20.60 14.81
C ARG A 106 -5.60 21.96 14.15
N LEU A 107 -5.46 22.04 12.83
CA LEU A 107 -5.69 23.29 12.08
C LEU A 107 -7.16 23.75 12.14
N CYS A 108 -8.11 22.83 12.12
CA CYS A 108 -9.53 23.14 12.31
C CYS A 108 -9.77 23.79 13.67
N THR A 109 -9.23 23.23 14.76
CA THR A 109 -9.37 23.83 16.10
C THR A 109 -8.72 25.21 16.20
N GLU A 110 -7.56 25.40 15.57
CA GLU A 110 -6.86 26.70 15.53
C GLU A 110 -7.68 27.74 14.75
N TYR A 111 -8.25 27.35 13.61
CA TYR A 111 -9.12 28.20 12.80
C TYR A 111 -10.38 28.60 13.57
N GLU A 112 -11.06 27.66 14.21
CA GLU A 112 -12.27 27.93 15.01
C GLU A 112 -11.99 28.92 16.14
N ALA A 113 -10.85 28.77 16.84
CA ALA A 113 -10.44 29.68 17.89
C ALA A 113 -10.19 31.10 17.35
N LEU A 114 -9.47 31.24 16.23
CA LEU A 114 -9.22 32.53 15.60
C LEU A 114 -10.50 33.18 15.07
N HIS A 115 -11.39 32.39 14.46
CA HIS A 115 -12.66 32.87 13.94
C HIS A 115 -13.56 33.40 15.06
N LYS A 116 -13.58 32.73 16.22
CA LYS A 116 -14.30 33.23 17.40
C LYS A 116 -13.76 34.58 17.87
N ILE A 117 -12.44 34.75 17.93
CA ILE A 117 -11.81 36.03 18.30
C ILE A 117 -12.15 37.13 17.27
N GLU A 118 -12.17 36.81 15.97
CA GLU A 118 -12.58 37.74 14.93
C GLU A 118 -14.04 38.18 15.10
N MET A 119 -14.95 37.24 15.38
CA MET A 119 -16.35 37.52 15.64
C MET A 119 -16.52 38.43 16.87
N GLU A 120 -15.89 38.09 17.99
CA GLU A 120 -15.91 38.90 19.22
C GLU A 120 -15.36 40.31 18.98
N GLY A 121 -14.26 40.43 18.22
CA GLY A 121 -13.69 41.72 17.82
C GLY A 121 -14.63 42.54 16.94
N ASN A 122 -15.32 41.90 15.98
CA ASN A 122 -16.29 42.57 15.12
C ASN A 122 -17.53 43.02 15.91
N ASP A 123 -18.00 42.21 16.86
CA ASP A 123 -19.09 42.57 17.77
C ASP A 123 -18.71 43.76 18.66
N PHE A 124 -17.49 43.78 19.18
CA PHE A 124 -16.97 44.92 19.93
C PHE A 124 -16.97 46.20 19.09
N ILE A 125 -16.48 46.13 17.85
CA ILE A 125 -16.50 47.28 16.91
C ILE A 125 -17.94 47.73 16.67
N ASN A 126 -18.87 46.80 16.43
CA ASN A 126 -20.27 47.13 16.18
C ASN A 126 -20.91 47.83 17.39
N GLN A 127 -20.64 47.36 18.61
CA GLN A 127 -21.09 48.01 19.84
C GLN A 127 -20.51 49.41 20.00
N PHE A 128 -19.20 49.58 19.77
CA PHE A 128 -18.55 50.89 19.83
C PHE A 128 -19.16 51.87 18.82
N MET A 129 -19.41 51.41 17.59
CA MET A 129 -20.05 52.20 16.55
C MET A 129 -21.49 52.59 16.92
N GLN A 130 -22.26 51.69 17.57
CA GLN A 130 -23.60 52.00 18.07
C GLN A 130 -23.55 53.04 19.19
N ASN A 131 -22.66 52.88 20.17
CA ASN A 131 -22.46 53.86 21.23
C ASN A 131 -22.07 55.23 20.65
N GLY A 132 -21.13 55.28 19.71
CA GLY A 132 -20.74 56.52 19.03
C GLY A 132 -21.90 57.20 18.30
N LYS A 133 -22.80 56.42 17.67
CA LYS A 133 -24.05 56.95 17.11
C LYS A 133 -24.94 57.57 18.18
N TRP A 134 -25.16 56.88 19.30
CA TRP A 134 -25.94 57.41 20.43
C TRP A 134 -25.37 58.71 20.98
N TRP A 135 -24.05 58.80 21.14
CA TRP A 135 -23.39 60.04 21.56
C TRP A 135 -23.58 61.16 20.55
N MET A 136 -23.44 60.89 19.26
CA MET A 136 -23.72 61.90 18.22
C MET A 136 -25.18 62.34 18.23
N GLU A 137 -26.13 61.41 18.36
CA GLU A 137 -27.56 61.71 18.48
C GLU A 137 -27.84 62.60 19.70
N LEU A 138 -27.26 62.28 20.86
CA LEU A 138 -27.42 63.06 22.09
C LEU A 138 -26.82 64.46 21.96
N VAL A 139 -25.65 64.60 21.34
CA VAL A 139 -25.02 65.90 21.06
C VAL A 139 -25.90 66.74 20.14
N ILE A 140 -26.48 66.14 19.08
CA ILE A 140 -27.43 66.81 18.20
C ILE A 140 -28.67 67.28 18.98
N GLN A 141 -29.26 66.41 19.80
CA GLN A 141 -30.42 66.73 20.63
C GLN A 141 -30.13 67.85 21.66
N LEU A 142 -28.94 67.87 22.24
CA LEU A 142 -28.54 68.92 23.17
C LEU A 142 -28.39 70.26 22.45
N HIS A 143 -27.77 70.28 21.27
CA HIS A 143 -27.62 71.48 20.43
C HIS A 143 -28.97 72.02 19.94
N THR A 144 -29.91 71.17 19.55
CA THR A 144 -31.26 71.60 19.16
C THR A 144 -32.06 72.13 20.37
N ALA A 145 -31.89 71.54 21.57
CA ALA A 145 -32.57 71.97 22.79
C ALA A 145 -32.01 73.27 23.40
N THR A 146 -30.73 73.61 23.21
CA THR A 146 -30.13 74.87 23.71
C THR A 146 -30.51 76.10 22.88
N GLY A 147 -31.31 75.94 21.83
CA GLY A 147 -31.85 77.08 21.06
C GLY A 147 -30.78 77.92 20.35
N CYS A 148 -29.55 77.43 20.21
CA CYS A 148 -28.57 78.04 19.32
C CYS A 148 -28.77 77.52 17.88
N LEU A 149 -29.96 77.78 17.33
CA LEU A 149 -30.00 78.12 15.90
C LEU A 149 -29.39 79.52 15.81
N PRO A 150 -28.40 79.78 14.93
CA PRO A 150 -28.14 81.16 14.55
C PRO A 150 -29.45 81.71 13.97
N ALA A 151 -30.07 82.64 14.68
CA ALA A 151 -31.09 83.48 14.10
C ALA A 151 -30.46 84.11 12.85
N ALA A 152 -30.98 83.74 11.67
CA ALA A 152 -30.73 84.50 10.46
C ALA A 152 -31.27 85.91 10.73
N THR A 153 -30.38 86.80 11.15
CA THR A 153 -30.61 88.23 11.16
C THR A 153 -30.04 88.72 9.83
N ASP A 154 -30.94 89.04 8.91
CA ASP A 154 -30.64 89.88 7.77
C ASP A 154 -30.06 91.20 8.30
N GLY A 155 -28.82 91.50 7.92
CA GLY A 155 -28.11 92.67 8.42
C GLY A 155 -26.68 92.71 7.91
N ASP A 156 -26.50 93.33 6.74
CA ASP A 156 -25.23 93.62 6.12
C ASP A 156 -24.21 94.25 7.09
N GLY A 157 -23.07 93.59 7.26
CA GLY A 157 -21.99 94.08 8.12
C GLY A 157 -20.72 93.24 7.99
N VAL A 158 -19.76 93.76 7.23
CA VAL A 158 -18.44 93.20 6.98
C VAL A 158 -17.68 92.91 8.28
N GLY A 159 -17.25 91.65 8.48
CA GLY A 159 -16.38 91.25 9.58
C GLY A 159 -16.00 89.76 9.53
N THR A 160 -14.77 89.47 9.13
CA THR A 160 -14.14 88.15 9.05
C THR A 160 -14.10 87.39 10.39
N PHE A 161 -14.65 86.17 10.43
CA PHE A 161 -14.10 85.03 11.18
C PHE A 161 -14.66 83.70 10.63
N GLY A 162 -13.79 82.70 10.49
CA GLY A 162 -14.02 81.48 9.72
C GLY A 162 -15.24 80.67 10.14
N SER A 163 -16.09 80.37 9.16
CA SER A 163 -17.15 79.39 9.23
C SER A 163 -16.57 77.97 9.40
N LEU A 164 -16.83 77.36 10.56
CA LEU A 164 -16.72 75.91 10.71
C LEU A 164 -17.77 75.25 9.79
N PRO A 165 -17.38 74.30 8.92
CA PRO A 165 -18.34 73.64 8.05
C PRO A 165 -19.29 72.75 8.86
N PRO A 166 -20.54 72.57 8.41
CA PRO A 166 -21.45 71.59 9.00
C PRO A 166 -20.80 70.20 8.87
N VAL A 167 -20.82 69.43 9.96
CA VAL A 167 -20.33 68.04 9.98
C VAL A 167 -21.18 67.22 9.00
N ARG A 168 -20.69 67.11 7.77
CA ARG A 168 -21.24 66.27 6.71
C ARG A 168 -21.30 64.82 7.18
N ALA A 169 -22.44 64.17 6.91
CA ALA A 169 -22.64 62.73 7.05
C ALA A 169 -21.58 61.86 6.33
N ASP A 170 -20.78 62.48 5.46
CA ASP A 170 -19.68 61.87 4.70
C ASP A 170 -18.52 61.34 5.58
N TYR A 171 -18.34 61.85 6.81
CA TYR A 171 -17.21 61.44 7.68
C TYR A 171 -17.36 59.99 8.21
N VAL A 172 -18.60 59.51 8.41
CA VAL A 172 -18.88 58.15 8.90
C VAL A 172 -18.77 57.11 7.77
N GLN A 173 -18.92 57.50 6.51
CA GLN A 173 -18.68 56.63 5.36
C GLN A 173 -17.21 56.62 4.90
N SER A 174 -16.47 57.71 5.13
CA SER A 174 -15.04 57.79 4.81
C SER A 174 -14.12 57.02 5.77
N MET A 175 -14.48 56.88 7.05
CA MET A 175 -13.67 56.11 8.01
C MET A 175 -13.83 54.59 7.90
N LYS A 176 -14.93 54.10 7.32
CA LYS A 176 -15.17 52.64 7.13
C LYS A 176 -14.08 51.95 6.30
N PRO A 177 -13.64 52.48 5.14
CA PRO A 177 -12.51 51.89 4.40
C PRO A 177 -11.17 52.08 5.13
N CYS A 178 -10.94 53.20 5.83
CA CYS A 178 -9.68 53.45 6.56
C CYS A 178 -9.48 52.53 7.76
N ILE A 179 -10.53 52.21 8.52
CA ILE A 179 -10.45 51.25 9.64
C ILE A 179 -10.27 49.82 9.10
N LYS A 180 -10.93 49.47 7.99
CA LYS A 180 -10.84 48.15 7.35
C LYS A 180 -9.46 47.89 6.69
N LEU A 181 -8.84 48.93 6.11
CA LEU A 181 -7.48 48.87 5.56
C LEU A 181 -6.41 48.84 6.67
N LYS A 182 -6.60 49.58 7.76
CA LYS A 182 -5.67 49.57 8.90
C LYS A 182 -5.71 48.25 9.68
N TRP A 183 -6.90 47.62 9.79
CA TRP A 183 -7.05 46.27 10.34
C TRP A 183 -6.47 45.18 9.42
N ARG A 184 -6.67 45.24 8.10
CA ARG A 184 -5.99 44.33 7.16
C ARG A 184 -4.46 44.49 7.20
N GLY A 185 -3.96 45.72 7.36
CA GLY A 185 -2.53 45.99 7.55
C GLY A 185 -1.97 45.43 8.85
N MET A 186 -2.70 45.56 9.96
CA MET A 186 -2.30 44.98 11.26
C MET A 186 -2.33 43.45 11.29
N ILE A 187 -3.32 42.82 10.65
CA ILE A 187 -3.35 41.35 10.51
C ILE A 187 -2.18 40.85 9.65
N SER A 188 -1.81 41.59 8.60
CA SER A 188 -0.69 41.22 7.72
C SER A 188 0.69 41.50 8.32
N SER A 189 0.84 42.47 9.22
CA SER A 189 2.10 42.72 9.95
C SER A 189 2.29 41.76 11.13
N THR A 190 1.19 41.27 11.73
CA THR A 190 1.26 40.31 12.84
C THR A 190 1.54 38.88 12.33
N SER A 191 1.13 38.54 11.10
CA SER A 191 1.54 37.28 10.46
C SER A 191 2.99 37.33 9.95
N LEU A 192 3.53 38.50 9.57
CA LEU A 192 4.96 38.66 9.25
C LEU A 192 5.85 38.59 10.52
N CYS A 193 5.46 39.26 11.61
CA CYS A 193 6.26 39.24 12.85
C CYS A 193 6.26 37.90 13.61
N ARG A 194 5.33 36.96 13.33
CA ARG A 194 5.41 35.59 13.87
C ARG A 194 6.27 34.64 13.03
N SER A 195 6.72 35.08 11.86
CA SER A 195 7.65 34.34 10.99
C SER A 195 9.11 34.75 11.11
N GLU A 196 9.43 35.87 11.79
CA GLU A 196 10.80 36.40 11.93
C GLU A 196 11.45 36.12 13.31
N GLY A 197 10.79 35.37 14.20
CA GLY A 197 11.27 35.11 15.57
C GLY A 197 11.82 33.70 15.86
N ARG A 198 12.18 32.89 14.85
CA ARG A 198 12.70 31.53 15.10
C ARG A 198 13.68 31.00 14.05
N ASN A 199 14.55 31.87 13.52
CA ASN A 199 15.58 31.42 12.58
C ASN A 199 16.87 32.26 12.66
N GLU A 200 17.51 32.27 13.82
CA GLU A 200 18.90 32.73 13.94
C GLU A 200 19.62 32.00 15.09
N GLU A 201 19.75 30.67 14.95
CA GLU A 201 20.77 29.92 15.68
C GLU A 201 21.17 28.68 14.88
N ARG A 202 22.00 28.90 13.84
CA ARG A 202 23.09 28.04 13.33
C ARG A 202 23.42 28.38 11.87
N ARG A 203 24.36 29.31 11.70
CA ARG A 203 25.32 29.27 10.59
C ARG A 203 26.62 28.70 11.17
N THR A 204 27.02 27.51 10.75
CA THR A 204 28.09 27.21 9.77
C THR A 204 29.41 26.83 10.43
N CYS A 205 29.79 25.56 10.26
CA CYS A 205 31.18 25.10 10.06
C CYS A 205 31.10 24.15 8.83
N SER A 206 31.47 24.60 7.63
CA SER A 206 32.76 24.32 6.95
C SER A 206 32.99 22.83 6.60
N GLY A 207 33.04 22.51 5.28
CA GLY A 207 33.13 21.15 4.68
C GLY A 207 34.53 20.47 4.75
N PRO A 208 34.99 19.64 3.78
CA PRO A 208 34.36 19.03 2.59
C PRO A 208 34.66 17.50 2.37
N MET A 209 34.17 16.93 1.25
CA MET A 209 34.54 15.68 0.54
C MET A 209 34.36 14.29 1.22
N THR A 210 33.52 13.42 0.62
CA THR A 210 33.94 12.30 -0.27
C THR A 210 32.75 11.54 -0.89
N THR A 211 32.76 11.44 -2.24
CA THR A 211 32.47 10.26 -3.10
C THR A 211 31.07 9.56 -3.13
N ILE A 212 30.28 9.86 -4.18
CA ILE A 212 29.76 8.97 -5.28
C ILE A 212 29.44 7.47 -4.95
N PRO A 213 28.39 6.81 -5.53
CA PRO A 213 27.09 7.26 -6.04
C PRO A 213 25.92 6.23 -5.82
N ASP A 214 24.76 6.56 -6.41
CA ASP A 214 23.67 5.66 -6.83
C ASP A 214 24.09 4.27 -7.34
N GLN A 215 23.29 3.26 -7.00
CA GLN A 215 23.04 2.11 -7.87
C GLN A 215 21.54 1.89 -8.05
N GLN A 216 21.09 2.06 -9.29
CA GLN A 216 19.94 1.37 -9.88
C GLN A 216 20.14 -0.16 -9.81
N PRO A 217 19.07 -0.94 -10.08
CA PRO A 217 19.24 -2.15 -10.87
C PRO A 217 18.41 -2.07 -12.14
N CYS A 218 19.07 -1.76 -13.25
CA CYS A 218 18.73 -2.33 -14.54
C CYS A 218 19.65 -3.55 -14.74
N PHE A 219 19.11 -4.74 -14.94
CA PHE A 219 19.76 -5.75 -15.78
C PHE A 219 18.71 -6.73 -16.35
N SER A 220 18.42 -6.54 -17.63
CA SER A 220 18.16 -7.64 -18.54
C SER A 220 19.50 -8.06 -19.18
N THR A 221 19.58 -9.34 -19.55
CA THR A 221 20.61 -10.03 -20.36
C THR A 221 21.81 -10.63 -19.61
N PHE A 222 21.63 -11.87 -19.16
CA PHE A 222 22.70 -12.88 -19.21
C PHE A 222 22.09 -14.18 -19.75
N SER A 223 22.32 -14.43 -21.04
CA SER A 223 22.31 -15.78 -21.60
C SER A 223 23.75 -16.29 -21.63
N ALA A 224 23.90 -17.61 -21.59
CA ALA A 224 25.13 -18.40 -21.72
C ALA A 224 26.10 -18.40 -20.52
N SER A 225 25.95 -19.40 -19.65
CA SER A 225 26.95 -20.47 -19.44
C SER A 225 26.81 -21.10 -18.05
N LEU A 226 25.87 -22.05 -17.93
CA LEU A 226 25.94 -23.13 -16.94
C LEU A 226 25.55 -24.44 -17.64
N ASN A 227 26.46 -24.90 -18.49
CA ASN A 227 26.70 -26.33 -18.64
C ASN A 227 27.81 -26.68 -17.63
N ASN A 228 27.64 -27.82 -16.94
CA ASN A 228 28.39 -28.28 -15.76
C ASN A 228 28.02 -27.59 -14.44
N ILE A 229 27.12 -28.21 -13.69
CA ILE A 229 27.41 -28.90 -12.42
C ILE A 229 26.09 -29.49 -11.90
N PHE A 230 26.04 -30.83 -11.89
CA PHE A 230 25.02 -31.78 -11.38
C PHE A 230 23.62 -31.80 -12.00
#